data_AF-A0A7C6V6X0-F1
#
_entry.id   AF-A0A7C6V6X0-F1
#
_cell.length_a   1.000
_cell.length_b   1.000
_cell.length_c   1.000
_cell.angle_alpha   90.00
_cell.angle_beta   90.00
_cell.angle_gamma   90.00
#
_symmetry.space_group_name_H-M   'P 1'
#
loop_
_entity.id
_entity.type
_entity.pdbx_description
1 polymer ?
#
loop_
_entity_poly.entity_id
_entity_poly.type
_entity_poly.pdbx_seq_one_letter_code
_entity_poly.pdbx_strand_id
1 'polypeptide(L)'
;MIKNGDRVAVGLSGGKDSTVLLHVLHRVRLSAPVKFDLHGIYVDPGWNMEVNILRELCLSYGVPFYYKPTDIATVVFDLRQEKNPCSLCANLRRGALNSTARELGCNKVALGHHLDDVVETFFMSLFYTGQLRTFAPVTYLDRSGITMIRPLVYLTEGQVQEMVMRRHLPVLENPCPVNKKTKREEIKQLVAGLSRQYPELRFRLLNALQTADLRNLWPGKARRPEG
;
A
#
# COMPACT_ATOMS: atom_id res chain seq x y z
N MET A 1 -2.29 -7.19 -13.80
CA MET A 1 -1.84 -7.45 -12.41
C MET A 1 -2.31 -8.81 -11.90
N ILE A 2 -3.55 -9.23 -12.21
CA ILE A 2 -4.13 -10.52 -11.82
C ILE A 2 -4.30 -11.40 -13.08
N LYS A 3 -4.12 -12.71 -12.93
CA LYS A 3 -4.26 -13.75 -13.95
C LYS A 3 -5.24 -14.84 -13.48
N ASN A 4 -5.70 -15.67 -14.41
CA ASN A 4 -6.56 -16.81 -14.11
C ASN A 4 -5.89 -17.76 -13.11
N GLY A 5 -6.65 -18.22 -12.13
CA GLY A 5 -6.19 -19.13 -11.08
C GLY A 5 -5.39 -18.45 -9.96
N ASP A 6 -5.23 -17.13 -10.00
CA ASP A 6 -4.57 -16.42 -8.90
C ASP A 6 -5.38 -16.51 -7.60
N ARG A 7 -4.66 -16.60 -6.49
CA ARG A 7 -5.20 -16.45 -5.14
C ARG A 7 -4.62 -15.19 -4.52
N VAL A 8 -5.48 -14.20 -4.33
CA VAL A 8 -5.07 -12.83 -3.97
C VAL A 8 -5.47 -12.55 -2.52
N ALA A 9 -4.47 -12.39 -1.66
CA ALA A 9 -4.65 -11.88 -0.32
C ALA A 9 -4.79 -10.35 -0.35
N VAL A 10 -5.79 -9.81 0.34
CA VAL A 10 -6.01 -8.37 0.50
C VAL A 10 -5.70 -8.01 1.95
N GLY A 11 -4.70 -7.14 2.15
CA GLY A 11 -4.37 -6.64 3.48
C GLY A 11 -5.40 -5.62 3.94
N LEU A 12 -6.27 -5.99 4.88
CA LEU A 12 -7.28 -5.14 5.48
C LEU A 12 -6.69 -4.47 6.71
N SER A 13 -6.28 -3.21 6.59
CA SER A 13 -5.72 -2.45 7.72
C SER A 13 -6.80 -1.80 8.59
N GLY A 14 -8.06 -1.83 8.13
CA GLY A 14 -9.16 -1.04 8.69
C GLY A 14 -9.27 0.36 8.10
N GLY A 15 -8.25 0.85 7.39
CA GLY A 15 -8.28 2.16 6.74
C GLY A 15 -9.09 2.18 5.44
N LYS A 16 -9.53 3.38 5.05
CA LYS A 16 -10.29 3.68 3.83
C LYS A 16 -9.72 3.00 2.57
N ASP A 17 -8.40 3.04 2.41
CA ASP A 17 -7.77 2.57 1.17
C ASP A 17 -7.84 1.03 1.06
N SER A 18 -7.82 0.33 2.20
CA SER A 18 -7.91 -1.13 2.24
C SER A 18 -9.32 -1.64 1.96
N THR A 19 -10.36 -0.94 2.44
CA THR A 19 -11.76 -1.33 2.19
C THR A 19 -12.20 -0.98 0.77
N VAL A 20 -11.72 0.15 0.22
CA VAL A 20 -11.87 0.47 -1.22
C VAL A 20 -11.16 -0.55 -2.09
N LEU A 21 -9.94 -0.98 -1.74
CA LEU A 21 -9.24 -2.01 -2.50
C LEU A 21 -10.04 -3.31 -2.56
N LEU A 22 -10.55 -3.78 -1.42
CA LEU A 22 -11.37 -4.99 -1.37
C LEU A 22 -12.61 -4.84 -2.25
N HIS A 23 -13.32 -3.71 -2.15
CA HIS A 23 -14.47 -3.42 -2.98
C HIS A 23 -14.15 -3.46 -4.48
N VAL A 24 -13.09 -2.76 -4.91
CA VAL A 24 -12.67 -2.71 -6.32
C VAL A 24 -12.32 -4.11 -6.83
N LEU A 25 -11.56 -4.89 -6.07
CA LEU A 25 -11.21 -6.25 -6.47
C LEU A 25 -12.42 -7.18 -6.52
N HIS A 26 -13.36 -7.05 -5.58
CA HIS A 26 -14.62 -7.79 -5.62
C HIS A 26 -15.42 -7.44 -6.90
N ARG A 27 -15.52 -6.16 -7.25
CA ARG A 27 -16.18 -5.72 -8.50
C ARG A 27 -15.49 -6.28 -9.74
N VAL A 28 -14.17 -6.24 -9.79
CA VAL A 28 -13.37 -6.82 -10.89
C VAL A 28 -13.60 -8.34 -10.99
N ARG A 29 -13.67 -9.05 -9.86
CA ARG A 29 -13.96 -10.49 -9.82
C ARG A 29 -15.32 -10.83 -10.45
N LEU A 30 -16.30 -9.93 -10.36
CA LEU A 30 -17.64 -10.13 -10.93
C LEU A 30 -17.73 -9.75 -12.41
N SER A 31 -16.98 -8.75 -12.87
CA SER A 31 -17.16 -8.18 -14.22
C SER A 31 -16.07 -8.54 -15.22
N ALA A 32 -14.87 -8.91 -14.77
CA ALA A 32 -13.74 -9.17 -15.66
C ALA A 32 -13.68 -10.65 -16.07
N PRO A 33 -13.17 -10.98 -17.27
CA PRO A 33 -13.03 -12.37 -17.75
C PRO A 33 -11.89 -13.16 -17.06
N VAL A 34 -11.44 -12.71 -15.88
CA VAL A 34 -10.36 -13.32 -15.11
C VAL A 34 -10.92 -13.95 -13.84
N LYS A 35 -10.69 -15.25 -13.66
CA LYS A 35 -11.14 -16.04 -12.51
C LYS A 35 -10.03 -16.11 -11.46
N PHE A 36 -10.29 -15.59 -10.27
CA PHE A 36 -9.34 -15.56 -9.16
C PHE A 36 -10.07 -15.57 -7.82
N ASP A 37 -9.38 -16.05 -6.79
CA ASP A 37 -9.88 -16.06 -5.41
C ASP A 37 -9.39 -14.83 -4.65
N LEU A 38 -10.22 -14.38 -3.70
CA LEU A 38 -9.90 -13.31 -2.78
C LEU A 38 -9.86 -13.86 -1.36
N HIS A 39 -8.89 -13.41 -0.56
CA HIS A 39 -8.81 -13.69 0.87
C HIS A 39 -8.53 -12.38 1.62
N GLY A 40 -9.39 -11.96 2.53
CA GLY A 40 -9.18 -10.79 3.39
C GLY A 40 -8.32 -11.16 4.60
N ILE A 41 -7.23 -10.43 4.85
CA ILE A 41 -6.34 -10.67 5.99
C ILE A 41 -6.23 -9.40 6.81
N TYR A 42 -6.62 -9.47 8.09
CA TYR A 42 -6.34 -8.42 9.08
C TYR A 42 -5.17 -8.87 9.95
N VAL A 43 -4.08 -8.09 9.97
CA VAL A 43 -2.95 -8.29 10.87
C VAL A 43 -3.13 -7.37 12.07
N ASP A 44 -3.46 -7.96 13.22
CA ASP A 44 -3.56 -7.24 14.48
C ASP A 44 -2.16 -6.97 15.04
N PRO A 45 -1.75 -5.70 15.19
CA PRO A 45 -0.46 -5.39 15.78
C PRO A 45 -0.37 -5.75 17.28
N GLY A 46 -1.47 -6.09 17.94
CA GLY A 46 -1.55 -6.30 19.39
C GLY A 46 -2.37 -5.23 20.12
N TRP A 47 -3.27 -4.54 19.42
CA TRP A 47 -4.15 -3.53 20.01
C TRP A 47 -5.58 -4.05 20.25
N ASN A 48 -5.87 -5.30 19.88
CA ASN A 48 -7.17 -5.96 20.08
C ASN A 48 -8.36 -5.13 19.59
N MET A 49 -8.23 -4.58 18.38
CA MET A 49 -9.31 -3.81 17.76
C MET A 49 -10.52 -4.68 17.45
N GLU A 50 -11.72 -4.10 17.59
CA GLU A 50 -12.92 -4.72 17.05
C GLU A 50 -12.93 -4.63 15.52
N VAL A 51 -12.94 -5.78 14.85
CA VAL A 51 -12.87 -5.88 13.39
C VAL A 51 -14.09 -6.57 12.78
N ASN A 52 -15.18 -6.69 13.53
CA ASN A 52 -16.40 -7.38 13.08
C ASN A 52 -16.95 -6.76 11.78
N ILE A 53 -16.92 -5.43 11.67
CA ILE A 53 -17.35 -4.73 10.46
C ILE A 53 -16.54 -5.10 9.21
N LEU A 54 -15.25 -5.43 9.35
CA LEU A 54 -14.42 -5.92 8.24
C LEU A 54 -14.76 -7.36 7.87
N ARG A 55 -15.06 -8.20 8.88
CA ARG A 55 -15.52 -9.58 8.68
C ARG A 55 -16.86 -9.60 7.94
N GLU A 56 -17.80 -8.73 8.33
CA GLU A 56 -19.10 -8.56 7.68
C GLU A 56 -18.95 -8.09 6.23
N LEU A 57 -18.07 -7.11 5.98
CA LEU A 57 -17.76 -6.67 4.61
C LEU A 57 -17.25 -7.84 3.75
N CYS A 58 -16.30 -8.62 4.27
CA CYS A 58 -15.77 -9.78 3.55
C CYS A 58 -16.85 -10.83 3.29
N LEU A 59 -17.69 -11.13 4.28
CA LEU A 59 -18.80 -12.06 4.16
C LEU A 59 -19.81 -11.60 3.09
N SER A 60 -20.17 -10.31 3.09
CA SER A 60 -21.08 -9.72 2.09
C SER A 60 -20.55 -9.85 0.65
N TYR A 61 -19.23 -9.95 0.50
CA TYR A 61 -18.56 -10.13 -0.79
C TYR A 61 -18.22 -11.57 -1.10
N GLY A 62 -18.56 -12.55 -0.23
CA GLY A 62 -18.14 -13.94 -0.40
C GLY A 62 -16.62 -14.07 -0.43
N VAL A 63 -15.94 -13.40 0.49
CA VAL A 63 -14.48 -13.41 0.67
C VAL A 63 -14.17 -13.97 2.06
N PRO A 64 -13.36 -15.05 2.18
CA PRO A 64 -12.90 -15.53 3.48
C PRO A 64 -12.09 -14.46 4.22
N PHE A 65 -12.34 -14.30 5.52
CA PHE A 65 -11.66 -13.34 6.38
C PHE A 65 -10.77 -14.06 7.41
N TYR A 66 -9.51 -13.64 7.49
CA TYR A 66 -8.52 -14.19 8.41
C TYR A 66 -8.00 -13.12 9.35
N TYR A 67 -8.09 -13.41 10.64
CA TYR A 67 -7.51 -12.59 11.70
C TYR A 67 -6.16 -13.17 12.10
N LYS A 68 -5.08 -12.38 11.97
CA LYS A 68 -3.73 -12.78 12.36
C LYS A 68 -3.27 -11.95 13.57
N PRO A 69 -3.31 -12.51 14.79
CA PRO A 69 -2.74 -11.86 15.96
C PRO A 69 -1.21 -11.82 15.87
N THR A 70 -0.59 -10.76 16.38
CA THR A 70 0.87 -10.58 16.45
C THR A 70 1.26 -9.74 17.67
N ASP A 71 2.53 -9.84 18.08
CA ASP A 71 3.11 -9.04 19.18
C ASP A 71 3.85 -7.79 18.68
N ILE A 72 3.46 -7.25 17.52
CA ILE A 72 4.20 -6.16 16.86
C ILE A 72 4.25 -4.90 17.72
N ALA A 73 3.14 -4.56 18.38
CA ALA A 73 3.04 -3.39 19.26
C ALA A 73 4.06 -3.51 20.39
N THR A 74 4.10 -4.64 21.09
CA THR A 74 5.09 -4.91 22.14
C THR A 74 6.52 -4.85 21.62
N VAL A 75 6.81 -5.47 20.47
CA VAL A 75 8.15 -5.42 19.88
C VAL A 75 8.58 -4.00 19.53
N VAL A 76 7.68 -3.20 18.96
CA VAL A 76 7.98 -1.84 18.48
C VAL A 76 8.08 -0.85 19.63
N PHE A 77 7.12 -0.86 20.56
CA PHE A 77 6.95 0.17 21.58
C PHE A 77 7.60 -0.19 22.92
N ASP A 78 7.69 -1.46 23.28
CA ASP A 78 8.22 -1.86 24.59
C ASP A 78 9.67 -2.33 24.47
N LEU A 79 9.99 -3.17 23.48
CA LEU A 79 11.30 -3.83 23.36
C LEU A 79 12.35 -3.03 22.57
N ARG A 80 11.99 -2.54 21.37
CA ARG A 80 12.96 -1.93 20.45
C ARG A 80 13.10 -0.43 20.64
N GLN A 81 12.00 0.28 20.87
CA GLN A 81 11.95 1.73 21.07
C GLN A 81 12.77 2.53 20.04
N GLU A 82 12.72 2.11 18.77
CA GLU A 82 13.47 2.77 17.70
C GLU A 82 13.02 4.22 17.51
N LYS A 83 13.93 5.07 17.02
CA LYS A 83 13.61 6.47 16.65
C LYS A 83 12.47 6.59 15.63
N ASN A 84 12.21 5.54 14.84
CA ASN A 84 11.13 5.51 13.85
C ASN A 84 10.26 4.24 14.00
N PRO A 85 9.38 4.21 15.01
CA PRO A 85 8.56 3.02 15.31
C PRO A 85 7.61 2.67 14.16
N CYS A 86 7.12 3.65 13.40
CA CYS A 86 6.22 3.44 12.27
C CYS A 86 6.87 2.62 11.15
N SER A 87 8.15 2.85 10.87
CA SER A 87 8.89 2.11 9.84
C SER A 87 9.03 0.63 10.21
N LEU A 88 9.45 0.34 11.44
CA LEU A 88 9.58 -1.02 11.95
C LEU A 88 8.21 -1.73 12.00
N CYS A 89 7.18 -1.07 12.54
CA CYS A 89 5.82 -1.60 12.58
C CYS A 89 5.30 -1.96 11.17
N ALA A 90 5.48 -1.07 10.19
CA ALA A 90 5.06 -1.33 8.81
C ALA A 90 5.83 -2.52 8.17
N ASN A 91 7.11 -2.68 8.48
CA ASN A 91 7.91 -3.82 8.02
C ASN A 91 7.42 -5.14 8.63
N LEU A 92 7.20 -5.18 9.94
CA LEU A 92 6.72 -6.38 10.63
C LEU A 92 5.31 -6.78 10.18
N ARG A 93 4.40 -5.82 10.02
CA ARG A 93 3.04 -6.06 9.51
C ARG A 93 3.06 -6.64 8.10
N ARG A 94 3.93 -6.11 7.22
CA ARG A 94 4.12 -6.68 5.87
C ARG A 94 4.67 -8.10 5.92
N GLY A 95 5.61 -8.38 6.83
CA GLY A 95 6.13 -9.71 7.07
C GLY A 95 5.02 -10.70 7.44
N ALA A 96 4.25 -10.37 8.48
CA ALA A 96 3.12 -11.18 8.93
C ALA A 96 2.05 -11.39 7.84
N LEU A 97 1.68 -10.33 7.11
CA LEU A 97 0.72 -10.42 6.00
C LEU A 97 1.22 -11.36 4.91
N ASN A 98 2.48 -11.24 4.49
CA ASN A 98 3.06 -12.10 3.45
C ASN A 98 3.14 -13.56 3.92
N SER A 99 3.54 -13.81 5.17
CA SER A 99 3.59 -15.17 5.72
C SER A 99 2.20 -15.81 5.75
N THR A 100 1.19 -15.10 6.25
CA THR A 100 -0.19 -15.60 6.27
C THR A 100 -0.76 -15.78 4.87
N ALA A 101 -0.46 -14.89 3.93
CA ALA A 101 -0.85 -15.10 2.53
C ALA A 101 -0.27 -16.41 1.96
N ARG A 102 1.00 -16.73 2.24
CA ARG A 102 1.60 -18.02 1.84
C ARG A 102 0.92 -19.21 2.49
N GLU A 103 0.65 -19.15 3.79
CA GLU A 103 -0.04 -20.22 4.54
C GLU A 103 -1.40 -20.55 3.90
N LEU A 104 -2.08 -19.56 3.34
CA LEU A 104 -3.37 -19.69 2.65
C LEU A 104 -3.24 -20.09 1.16
N GLY A 105 -2.03 -20.33 0.68
CA GLY A 105 -1.75 -20.63 -0.73
C GLY A 105 -1.97 -19.44 -1.67
N CYS A 106 -1.93 -18.21 -1.16
CA CYS A 106 -2.01 -17.01 -1.98
C CYS A 106 -0.67 -16.75 -2.69
N ASN A 107 -0.71 -16.58 -4.01
CA ASN A 107 0.46 -16.20 -4.80
C ASN A 107 0.57 -14.67 -4.98
N LYS A 108 -0.46 -13.91 -4.56
CA LYS A 108 -0.48 -12.45 -4.62
C LYS A 108 -0.93 -11.80 -3.33
N VAL A 109 -0.37 -10.62 -3.06
CA VAL A 109 -0.81 -9.72 -1.98
C VAL A 109 -1.16 -8.35 -2.57
N ALA A 110 -2.39 -7.90 -2.39
CA ALA A 110 -2.86 -6.60 -2.83
C ALA A 110 -2.79 -5.58 -1.68
N LEU A 111 -2.21 -4.41 -1.96
CA LEU A 111 -2.10 -3.28 -1.02
C LEU A 111 -2.81 -2.03 -1.57
N GLY A 112 -3.48 -1.30 -0.68
CA GLY A 112 -4.30 -0.13 -1.01
C GLY A 112 -3.50 1.14 -1.30
N HIS A 113 -2.34 1.04 -1.96
CA HIS A 113 -1.57 2.24 -2.32
C HIS A 113 -2.21 2.94 -3.53
N HIS A 114 -2.40 4.24 -3.42
CA HIS A 114 -3.02 5.09 -4.44
C HIS A 114 -2.00 6.01 -5.12
N LEU A 115 -2.43 6.83 -6.08
CA LEU A 115 -1.55 7.73 -6.85
C LEU A 115 -0.78 8.70 -5.95
N ASP A 116 -1.42 9.24 -4.91
CA ASP A 116 -0.74 10.12 -3.96
C ASP A 116 0.43 9.40 -3.26
N ASP A 117 0.33 8.09 -2.94
CA ASP A 117 1.46 7.35 -2.36
C ASP A 117 2.64 7.25 -3.33
N VAL A 118 2.38 7.12 -4.63
CA VAL A 118 3.42 7.07 -5.67
C VAL A 118 4.17 8.39 -5.69
N VAL A 119 3.44 9.50 -5.69
CA VAL A 119 3.96 10.87 -5.70
C VAL A 119 4.72 11.18 -4.41
N GLU A 120 4.13 10.89 -3.25
CA GLU A 120 4.77 11.06 -1.94
C GLU A 120 6.07 10.26 -1.84
N THR A 121 6.05 8.99 -2.27
CA THR A 121 7.24 8.13 -2.23
C THR A 121 8.33 8.65 -3.16
N PHE A 122 7.95 9.21 -4.32
CA PHE A 122 8.88 9.86 -5.23
C PHE A 122 9.55 11.07 -4.60
N PHE A 123 8.78 12.00 -4.05
CA PHE A 123 9.35 13.20 -3.39
C PHE A 123 10.16 12.85 -2.14
N MET A 124 9.73 11.87 -1.34
CA MET A 124 10.53 11.36 -0.24
C MET A 124 11.89 10.82 -0.73
N SER A 125 11.89 10.05 -1.84
CA SER A 125 13.13 9.51 -2.42
C SER A 125 14.02 10.61 -2.97
N LEU A 126 13.43 11.59 -3.63
CA LEU A 126 14.14 12.74 -4.19
C LEU A 126 14.81 13.57 -3.09
N PHE A 127 14.07 14.01 -2.07
CA PHE A 127 14.60 14.94 -1.07
C PHE A 127 15.46 14.29 0.01
N TYR A 128 15.11 13.09 0.46
CA TYR A 128 15.82 12.47 1.57
C TYR A 128 16.88 11.44 1.14
N THR A 129 16.84 10.99 -0.11
CA THR A 129 17.81 10.00 -0.62
C THR A 129 18.49 10.40 -1.93
N GLY A 130 18.07 11.49 -2.58
CA GLY A 130 18.65 11.93 -3.86
C GLY A 130 18.36 10.98 -5.03
N GLN A 131 17.26 10.21 -4.98
CA GLN A 131 16.97 9.15 -5.93
C GLN A 131 15.69 9.43 -6.73
N LEU A 132 15.78 9.28 -8.06
CA LEU A 132 14.63 9.28 -8.96
C LEU A 132 13.96 7.89 -8.94
N ARG A 133 13.22 7.60 -7.86
CA ARG A 133 12.52 6.32 -7.72
C ARG A 133 11.19 6.45 -7.02
N THR A 134 10.31 5.50 -7.29
CA THR A 134 9.09 5.21 -6.52
C THR A 134 8.86 3.70 -6.52
N PHE A 135 7.75 3.22 -5.96
CA PHE A 135 7.39 1.80 -6.05
C PHE A 135 6.68 1.48 -7.36
N ALA A 136 6.87 0.25 -7.86
CA ALA A 136 6.16 -0.23 -9.05
C ALA A 136 4.74 -0.72 -8.72
N PRO A 137 3.80 -0.70 -9.68
CA PRO A 137 2.45 -1.26 -9.48
C PRO A 137 2.44 -2.76 -9.15
N VAL A 138 3.43 -3.51 -9.66
CA VAL A 138 3.64 -4.94 -9.42
C VAL A 138 5.08 -5.14 -8.96
N THR A 139 5.30 -5.94 -7.91
CA THR A 139 6.62 -6.25 -7.38
C THR A 139 6.67 -7.71 -6.97
N TYR A 140 7.58 -8.50 -7.56
CA TYR A 140 7.85 -9.85 -7.09
C TYR A 140 8.77 -9.80 -5.87
N LEU A 141 8.40 -10.51 -4.80
CA LEU A 141 9.15 -10.58 -3.56
C LEU A 141 9.84 -11.94 -3.46
N ASP A 142 11.08 -12.04 -3.96
CA ASP A 142 11.81 -13.31 -4.07
C ASP A 142 11.84 -14.11 -2.76
N ARG A 143 12.09 -13.42 -1.64
CA ARG A 143 12.20 -14.03 -0.31
C ARG A 143 10.90 -14.71 0.15
N SER A 144 9.75 -14.16 -0.23
CA SER A 144 8.45 -14.73 0.13
C SER A 144 7.77 -15.47 -1.01
N GLY A 145 8.31 -15.46 -2.24
CA GLY A 145 7.65 -16.06 -3.41
C GLY A 145 6.28 -15.44 -3.73
N ILE A 146 6.00 -14.24 -3.22
CA ILE A 146 4.71 -13.56 -3.39
C ILE A 146 4.88 -12.43 -4.41
N THR A 147 3.87 -12.26 -5.27
CA THR A 147 3.77 -11.05 -6.09
C THR A 147 2.88 -10.01 -5.38
N MET A 148 3.47 -8.90 -4.98
CA MET A 148 2.74 -7.75 -4.45
C MET A 148 2.15 -6.93 -5.61
N ILE A 149 0.86 -6.58 -5.50
CA ILE A 149 0.14 -5.77 -6.49
C ILE A 149 -0.49 -4.55 -5.81
N ARG A 150 -0.61 -3.45 -6.55
CA ARG A 150 -1.20 -2.20 -6.07
C ARG A 150 -2.24 -1.69 -7.08
N PRO A 151 -3.47 -2.21 -7.05
CA PRO A 151 -4.48 -1.90 -8.06
C PRO A 151 -4.94 -0.43 -8.06
N LEU A 152 -4.82 0.28 -6.93
CA LEU A 152 -5.35 1.64 -6.78
C LEU A 152 -4.38 2.76 -7.21
N VAL A 153 -3.18 2.43 -7.71
CA VAL A 153 -2.12 3.43 -8.02
C VAL A 153 -2.47 4.46 -9.09
N TYR A 154 -3.61 4.29 -9.77
CA TYR A 154 -4.15 5.23 -10.75
C TYR A 154 -5.31 6.07 -10.22
N LEU A 155 -5.72 5.86 -8.97
CA LEU A 155 -6.75 6.65 -8.29
C LEU A 155 -6.09 7.67 -7.37
N THR A 156 -6.64 8.87 -7.28
CA THR A 156 -6.23 9.87 -6.28
C THR A 156 -6.80 9.55 -4.91
N GLU A 157 -6.20 10.08 -3.84
CA GLU A 157 -6.75 9.96 -2.49
C GLU A 157 -8.20 10.49 -2.42
N GLY A 158 -8.50 11.58 -3.14
CA GLY A 158 -9.86 12.14 -3.23
C GLY A 158 -10.86 11.17 -3.85
N GLN A 159 -10.49 10.47 -4.92
CA GLN A 159 -11.34 9.44 -5.54
C GLN A 159 -11.55 8.24 -4.62
N VAL A 160 -10.53 7.85 -3.84
CA VAL A 160 -10.66 6.80 -2.83
C VAL A 160 -11.63 7.22 -1.72
N GLN A 161 -11.52 8.44 -1.22
CA GLN A 161 -12.44 9.00 -0.22
C GLN A 161 -13.88 9.08 -0.75
N GLU A 162 -14.06 9.57 -1.97
CA GLU A 162 -15.36 9.63 -2.64
C GLU A 162 -16.00 8.24 -2.75
N MET A 163 -15.20 7.21 -3.08
CA MET A 163 -15.68 5.84 -3.15
C MET A 163 -16.15 5.33 -1.79
N VAL A 164 -15.42 5.62 -0.71
CA VAL A 164 -15.85 5.27 0.66
C VAL A 164 -17.22 5.86 0.96
N MET A 165 -17.41 7.16 0.69
CA MET A 165 -18.67 7.85 0.96
C MET A 165 -19.81 7.27 0.11
N ARG A 166 -19.61 7.14 -1.20
CA ARG A 166 -20.66 6.65 -2.13
C ARG A 166 -21.08 5.21 -1.89
N ARG A 167 -20.15 4.37 -1.42
CA ARG A 167 -20.38 2.94 -1.20
C ARG A 167 -20.61 2.58 0.27
N HIS A 168 -20.61 3.57 1.16
CA HIS A 168 -20.76 3.39 2.60
C HIS A 168 -19.78 2.33 3.14
N LEU A 169 -18.53 2.38 2.69
CA LEU A 169 -17.53 1.39 3.08
C LEU A 169 -17.09 1.65 4.52
N PRO A 170 -16.89 0.58 5.32
CA PRO A 170 -16.46 0.75 6.69
C PRO A 170 -15.02 1.27 6.77
N VAL A 171 -14.76 2.09 7.77
CA VAL A 171 -13.43 2.59 8.11
C VAL A 171 -13.28 2.52 9.62
N LEU A 172 -12.26 1.79 10.07
CA LEU A 172 -11.91 1.69 11.49
C LEU A 172 -11.01 2.86 11.88
N GLU A 173 -11.23 3.39 13.08
CA GLU A 173 -10.34 4.38 13.66
C GLU A 173 -9.01 3.74 14.07
N ASN A 174 -7.89 4.37 13.75
CA ASN A 174 -6.56 3.83 14.04
C ASN A 174 -6.17 4.12 15.50
N PRO A 175 -5.96 3.10 16.35
CA PRO A 175 -5.68 3.28 17.78
C PRO A 175 -4.21 3.63 18.08
N CYS A 176 -3.34 3.72 17.07
CA CYS A 176 -1.91 3.93 17.28
C CYS A 176 -1.61 5.30 17.95
N PRO A 177 -0.89 5.32 19.08
CA PRO A 177 -0.63 6.55 19.85
C PRO A 177 0.39 7.47 19.20
N VAL A 178 1.29 6.92 18.37
CA VAL A 178 2.31 7.70 17.65
C VAL A 178 1.76 8.07 16.29
N ASN A 179 0.82 9.01 16.29
CA ASN A 179 0.27 9.57 15.07
C ASN A 179 0.75 11.03 14.94
N LYS A 180 1.16 11.42 13.72
CA LYS A 180 1.21 12.83 13.21
C LYS A 180 2.48 13.69 13.30
N LYS A 181 3.71 13.17 13.31
CA LYS A 181 4.90 13.96 12.87
C LYS A 181 5.91 13.12 12.11
N THR A 182 5.61 12.79 10.85
CA THR A 182 6.51 12.00 10.01
C THR A 182 6.95 12.81 8.79
N LYS A 183 8.11 12.45 8.22
CA LYS A 183 8.57 12.98 6.92
C LYS A 183 7.54 12.79 5.81
N ARG A 184 6.72 11.73 5.88
CA ARG A 184 5.65 11.50 4.92
C ARG A 184 4.55 12.56 5.03
N GLU A 185 4.20 12.98 6.24
CA GLU A 185 3.20 14.04 6.45
C GLU A 185 3.68 15.39 5.89
N GLU A 186 4.96 15.73 6.09
CA GLU A 186 5.58 16.91 5.49
C GLU A 186 5.47 16.90 3.96
N ILE A 187 5.83 15.79 3.31
CA ILE A 187 5.70 15.63 1.87
C ILE A 187 4.25 15.67 1.42
N LYS A 188 3.32 15.07 2.17
CA LYS A 188 1.89 15.11 1.86
C LYS A 188 1.37 16.54 1.83
N GLN A 189 1.74 17.36 2.81
CA GLN A 189 1.38 18.78 2.86
C GLN A 189 1.98 19.57 1.70
N LEU A 190 3.24 19.30 1.35
CA LEU A 190 3.89 19.90 0.18
C LEU A 190 3.15 19.55 -1.12
N VAL A 191 2.89 18.27 -1.35
CA VAL A 191 2.19 17.79 -2.55
C VAL A 191 0.78 18.39 -2.64
N ALA A 192 0.07 18.50 -1.51
CA ALA A 192 -1.22 19.16 -1.45
C ALA A 192 -1.12 20.65 -1.82
N GLY A 193 -0.11 21.36 -1.30
CA GLY A 193 0.15 22.76 -1.65
C GLY A 193 0.43 22.94 -3.14
N LEU A 194 1.35 22.16 -3.69
CA LEU A 194 1.69 22.19 -5.12
C LEU A 194 0.49 21.84 -6.00
N SER A 195 -0.33 20.87 -5.59
CA SER A 195 -1.50 20.44 -6.37
C SER A 195 -2.61 21.49 -6.41
N ARG A 196 -2.68 22.42 -5.45
CA ARG A 196 -3.60 23.57 -5.53
C ARG A 196 -3.18 24.54 -6.63
N GLN A 197 -1.87 24.72 -6.83
CA GLN A 197 -1.33 25.57 -7.88
C GLN A 197 -1.29 24.86 -9.24
N TYR A 198 -1.06 23.55 -9.24
CA TYR A 198 -0.95 22.71 -10.43
C TYR A 198 -1.88 21.49 -10.30
N PRO A 199 -3.17 21.60 -10.67
CA PRO A 199 -4.17 20.54 -10.47
C PRO A 199 -3.76 19.18 -11.05
N GLU A 200 -3.08 19.18 -12.20
CA GLU A 200 -2.64 17.98 -12.92
C GLU A 200 -1.28 17.42 -12.46
N LEU A 201 -0.69 17.96 -11.39
CA LEU A 201 0.66 17.59 -10.94
C LEU A 201 0.84 16.09 -10.77
N ARG A 202 -0.12 15.41 -10.14
CA ARG A 202 -0.04 13.97 -9.84
C ARG A 202 0.04 13.14 -11.12
N PHE A 203 -0.83 13.42 -12.09
CA PHE A 203 -0.86 12.70 -13.36
C PHE A 203 0.35 13.04 -14.22
N ARG A 204 0.78 14.31 -14.24
CA ARG A 204 2.02 14.72 -14.94
C ARG A 204 3.26 14.04 -14.38
N LEU A 205 3.36 13.90 -13.05
CA LEU A 205 4.45 13.22 -12.39
C LEU A 205 4.43 11.72 -12.71
N LEU A 206 3.27 11.07 -12.66
CA LEU A 206 3.14 9.68 -13.09
C LEU A 206 3.58 9.48 -14.53
N ASN A 207 3.12 10.35 -15.45
CA ASN A 207 3.53 10.31 -16.85
C ASN A 207 5.05 10.49 -17.00
N ALA A 208 5.63 11.46 -16.30
CA ALA A 208 7.08 11.69 -16.32
C ALA A 208 7.87 10.46 -15.83
N LEU A 209 7.36 9.74 -14.81
CA LEU A 209 7.98 8.50 -14.35
C LEU A 209 7.87 7.36 -15.37
N GLN A 210 6.80 7.32 -16.16
CA GLN A 210 6.58 6.29 -17.19
C GLN A 210 7.39 6.55 -18.46
N THR A 211 7.61 7.82 -18.81
CA THR A 211 8.28 8.24 -20.04
C THR A 211 9.71 8.71 -19.84
N ALA A 212 10.31 8.46 -18.66
CA ALA A 212 11.65 8.93 -18.34
C ALA A 212 12.70 8.33 -19.29
N ASP A 213 13.39 9.19 -20.05
CA ASP A 213 14.55 8.81 -20.86
C ASP A 213 15.83 9.08 -20.08
N LEU A 214 16.47 8.01 -19.59
CA LEU A 214 17.70 8.09 -18.80
C LEU A 214 18.88 8.72 -19.58
N ARG A 215 18.82 8.78 -20.91
CA ARG A 215 19.84 9.42 -21.75
C ARG A 215 19.77 10.95 -21.70
N ASN A 216 18.58 11.49 -21.38
CA ASN A 216 18.35 12.93 -21.24
C ASN A 216 18.49 13.41 -19.79
N LEU A 217 19.06 12.58 -18.92
CA LEU A 217 19.43 12.96 -17.56
C LEU A 217 20.88 13.42 -17.50
N TRP A 218 21.27 14.03 -16.38
CA TRP A 218 22.65 14.46 -16.16
C TRP A 218 23.62 13.27 -16.32
N PRO A 219 24.71 13.42 -17.09
CA PRO A 219 25.62 12.31 -17.35
C PRO A 219 26.20 11.76 -16.05
N GLY A 220 26.30 10.43 -15.98
CA GLY A 220 26.95 9.75 -14.86
C GLY A 220 28.40 10.20 -14.71
N LYS A 221 28.95 10.12 -13.49
CA LYS A 221 30.38 10.38 -13.26
C LYS A 221 31.19 9.44 -14.14
N ALA A 222 32.09 9.97 -14.97
CA ALA A 222 33.03 9.16 -15.73
C ALA A 222 33.77 8.24 -14.75
N ARG A 223 33.74 6.92 -15.00
CA ARG A 223 34.58 6.00 -14.25
C ARG A 223 36.03 6.42 -14.50
N ARG A 224 36.78 6.72 -13.44
CA ARG A 224 38.23 6.89 -13.59
C ARG A 224 38.79 5.60 -14.20
N PRO A 225 39.65 5.66 -15.22
CA PRO A 225 40.34 4.46 -15.69
C PRO A 225 41.04 3.82 -14.48
N GLU A 226 40.82 2.53 -14.29
CA GLU A 226 41.59 1.74 -13.33
C GLU A 226 43.05 1.82 -13.79
N GLY A 227 43.86 2.51 -12.99
CA GLY A 227 45.31 2.62 -13.18
C GLY A 227 46.03 1.46 -12.52
#